data_AF-A0A077FNJ6-F1
#
_entry.id   AF-A0A077FNJ6-F1
#
_cell.length_a   1.000
_cell.length_b   1.000
_cell.length_c   1.000
_cell.angle_alpha   90.00
_cell.angle_beta   90.00
_cell.angle_gamma   90.00
#
_symmetry.space_group_name_H-M   'P 1'
#
loop_
_entity.id
_entity.type
_entity.pdbx_description
1 polymer ?
#
loop_
_entity_poly.entity_id
_entity_poly.type
_entity_poly.pdbx_seq_one_letter_code
_entity_poly.pdbx_strand_id
1 'polypeptide(L)'
;MTFIKKSDARELILSSKNLAQGLPEKFRYIDNVSASAQFSYESLLALKKYYKNKKFIIIDLRQETHLFINGQAVHVKTKCNWGNINKTLEEIVNQENKLVEEIKQFNTITLYKQDTEEAIKFPIYSVHTEKQLVESLGIEYVRLPVLDHKHPSSDVVEKFVKLVKNSKSIIHFHCAAGKGRSTTFLAMYDIVHNAVLKSYNQIIETQLLNHGSNLIVPGIKYYLQDEGCFDMNDFLARTRFLKNFYKKYSHIL
;
A
#
# COMPACT_ATOMS: atom_id res chain seq x y z
N MET A 1 7.39 -33.01 -21.92
CA MET A 1 6.70 -32.67 -20.65
C MET A 1 7.76 -32.44 -19.59
N THR A 2 8.29 -31.23 -19.54
CA THR A 2 9.44 -30.90 -18.68
C THR A 2 8.89 -30.44 -17.34
N PHE A 3 8.93 -31.34 -16.37
CA PHE A 3 8.56 -31.04 -14.99
C PHE A 3 9.57 -30.03 -14.43
N ILE A 4 9.12 -28.79 -14.19
CA ILE A 4 9.88 -27.79 -13.46
C ILE A 4 10.14 -28.35 -12.05
N LYS A 5 11.43 -28.41 -11.66
CA LYS A 5 11.85 -28.79 -10.32
C LYS A 5 11.17 -27.89 -9.28
N LYS A 6 10.47 -28.54 -8.36
CA LYS A 6 9.64 -27.99 -7.29
C LYS A 6 10.53 -27.50 -6.12
N SER A 7 11.31 -26.43 -6.33
CA SER A 7 12.19 -25.90 -5.26
C SER A 7 12.08 -24.40 -4.97
N ASP A 8 11.04 -23.70 -5.45
CA ASP A 8 10.65 -22.35 -4.99
C ASP A 8 9.23 -22.02 -5.48
N ALA A 9 8.23 -22.84 -5.12
CA ALA A 9 6.85 -22.55 -5.47
C ALA A 9 6.36 -21.35 -4.66
N ARG A 10 6.57 -20.14 -5.19
CA ARG A 10 6.06 -18.89 -4.60
C ARG A 10 4.53 -18.96 -4.56
N GLU A 11 3.95 -18.97 -3.37
CA GLU A 11 2.50 -18.89 -3.21
C GLU A 11 2.03 -17.45 -3.51
N LEU A 12 1.10 -17.30 -4.44
CA LEU A 12 0.47 -16.02 -4.73
C LEU A 12 -0.88 -15.95 -4.02
N ILE A 13 -1.04 -14.94 -3.18
CA ILE A 13 -2.27 -14.66 -2.45
C ILE A 13 -3.13 -13.70 -3.25
N LEU A 14 -4.40 -14.01 -3.42
CA LEU A 14 -5.42 -13.10 -3.94
C LEU A 14 -5.76 -12.04 -2.89
N SER A 15 -5.41 -10.78 -3.16
CA SER A 15 -5.55 -9.65 -2.24
C SER A 15 -6.82 -8.83 -2.43
N SER A 16 -7.38 -8.80 -3.64
CA SER A 16 -8.62 -8.08 -3.89
C SER A 16 -9.79 -8.86 -3.28
N LYS A 17 -10.30 -8.35 -2.15
CA LYS A 17 -11.52 -8.90 -1.52
C LYS A 17 -12.79 -8.55 -2.29
N ASN A 18 -12.78 -7.45 -3.03
CA ASN A 18 -13.90 -7.00 -3.87
C ASN A 18 -13.64 -7.32 -5.35
N LEU A 19 -14.37 -8.33 -5.83
CA LEU A 19 -14.68 -8.51 -7.26
C LEU A 19 -15.75 -7.52 -7.75
N ALA A 20 -16.41 -6.82 -6.83
CA ALA A 20 -17.50 -5.89 -7.12
C ALA A 20 -17.01 -4.51 -7.57
N GLN A 21 -17.78 -3.86 -8.45
CA GLN A 21 -17.58 -2.48 -8.86
C GLN A 21 -17.80 -1.54 -7.66
N GLY A 22 -16.73 -0.97 -7.13
CA GLY A 22 -16.82 -0.08 -5.98
C GLY A 22 -15.48 0.46 -5.55
N LEU A 23 -15.51 1.48 -4.68
CA LEU A 23 -14.31 2.04 -4.08
C LEU A 23 -13.55 0.95 -3.28
N PRO A 24 -12.21 1.03 -3.25
CA PRO A 24 -11.40 0.07 -2.49
C PRO A 24 -11.74 0.12 -0.99
N GLU A 25 -11.51 -0.99 -0.29
CA GLU A 25 -11.80 -1.05 1.15
C GLU A 25 -11.08 0.05 1.93
N LYS A 26 -11.74 0.56 2.97
CA LYS A 26 -11.22 1.65 3.83
C LYS A 26 -10.85 2.91 3.06
N PHE A 27 -11.46 3.10 1.89
CA PHE A 27 -11.40 4.35 1.19
C PHE A 27 -11.85 5.49 2.11
N ARG A 28 -11.04 6.53 2.17
CA ARG A 28 -11.31 7.80 2.84
C ARG A 28 -10.66 8.92 2.06
N TYR A 29 -11.33 10.07 2.01
CA TYR A 29 -10.88 11.24 1.27
C TYR A 29 -11.12 12.49 2.12
N ILE A 30 -10.05 13.24 2.37
CA ILE A 30 -10.04 14.42 3.23
C ILE A 30 -9.31 15.51 2.44
N ASP A 31 -10.02 16.60 2.11
CA ASP A 31 -9.53 17.72 1.30
C ASP A 31 -9.02 17.29 -0.10
N ASN A 32 -7.71 17.11 -0.25
CA ASN A 32 -7.03 16.70 -1.49
C ASN A 32 -6.18 15.43 -1.33
N VAL A 33 -6.36 14.71 -0.22
CA VAL A 33 -5.63 13.49 0.06
C VAL A 33 -6.59 12.37 0.43
N SER A 34 -6.33 11.18 -0.10
CA SER A 34 -7.14 9.99 0.14
C SER A 34 -6.26 8.81 0.48
N ALA A 35 -6.87 7.78 1.06
CA ALA A 35 -6.22 6.50 1.18
C ALA A 35 -7.18 5.32 1.18
N SER A 36 -6.67 4.13 0.85
CA SER A 36 -7.43 2.87 0.92
C SER A 36 -6.53 1.65 1.14
N ALA A 37 -7.15 0.48 1.23
CA ALA A 37 -6.50 -0.81 1.01
C ALA A 37 -6.16 -1.02 -0.47
N GLN A 38 -5.52 -2.15 -0.78
CA GLN A 38 -5.21 -2.56 -2.14
C GLN A 38 -6.49 -2.57 -3.00
N PHE A 39 -6.43 -1.93 -4.17
CA PHE A 39 -7.50 -1.90 -5.15
C PHE A 39 -7.36 -3.04 -6.17
N SER A 40 -8.47 -3.44 -6.78
CA SER A 40 -8.51 -4.13 -8.07
C SER A 40 -8.53 -3.10 -9.21
N TYR A 41 -8.43 -3.55 -10.47
CA TYR A 41 -8.62 -2.69 -11.64
C TYR A 41 -9.99 -1.98 -11.62
N GLU A 42 -11.06 -2.71 -11.30
CA GLU A 42 -12.41 -2.14 -11.20
C GLU A 42 -12.52 -1.08 -10.09
N SER A 43 -11.89 -1.32 -8.94
CA SER A 43 -11.83 -0.31 -7.88
C SER A 43 -11.00 0.91 -8.26
N LEU A 44 -9.96 0.74 -9.08
CA LEU A 44 -9.19 1.86 -9.62
C LEU A 44 -10.01 2.70 -10.62
N LEU A 45 -10.85 2.06 -11.45
CA LEU A 45 -11.84 2.76 -12.28
C LEU A 45 -12.87 3.51 -11.42
N ALA A 46 -13.33 2.90 -10.33
CA ALA A 46 -14.23 3.55 -9.38
C ALA A 46 -13.59 4.79 -8.72
N LEU A 47 -12.30 4.72 -8.36
CA LEU A 47 -11.54 5.88 -7.88
C LEU A 47 -11.48 7.00 -8.92
N LYS A 48 -11.13 6.67 -10.16
CA LYS A 48 -11.06 7.64 -11.28
C LYS A 48 -12.41 8.35 -11.49
N LYS A 49 -13.51 7.60 -11.42
CA LYS A 49 -14.88 8.14 -11.47
C LYS A 49 -15.19 9.02 -10.26
N TYR A 50 -14.82 8.58 -9.05
CA TYR A 50 -15.06 9.32 -7.81
C TYR A 50 -14.35 10.69 -7.80
N TYR A 51 -13.11 10.75 -8.29
CA TYR A 51 -12.39 12.01 -8.46
C TYR A 51 -12.85 12.85 -9.65
N LYS A 52 -13.95 12.47 -10.31
CA LYS A 52 -14.52 13.17 -11.47
C LYS A 52 -13.48 13.40 -12.58
N ASN A 53 -12.60 12.41 -12.80
CA ASN A 53 -11.48 12.48 -13.75
C ASN A 53 -10.48 13.62 -13.51
N LYS A 54 -10.43 14.21 -12.31
CA LYS A 54 -9.33 15.11 -11.93
C LYS A 54 -8.00 14.35 -11.95
N LYS A 55 -6.90 15.05 -12.17
CA LYS A 55 -5.55 14.47 -12.07
C LYS A 55 -5.30 14.01 -10.62
N PHE A 56 -4.83 12.78 -10.49
CA PHE A 56 -4.44 12.22 -9.21
C PHE A 56 -3.22 11.31 -9.36
N ILE A 57 -2.51 11.14 -8.24
CA ILE A 57 -1.30 10.32 -8.15
C ILE A 57 -1.60 9.15 -7.21
N ILE A 58 -1.34 7.93 -7.67
CA ILE A 58 -1.29 6.76 -6.80
C ILE A 58 0.09 6.70 -6.14
N ILE A 59 0.11 6.72 -4.82
CA ILE A 59 1.30 6.49 -4.02
C ILE A 59 1.19 5.12 -3.36
N ASP A 60 1.91 4.17 -3.94
CA ASP A 60 2.02 2.79 -3.48
C ASP A 60 3.07 2.70 -2.37
N LEU A 61 2.61 2.34 -1.15
CA LEU A 61 3.45 2.22 0.04
C LEU A 61 3.98 0.80 0.27
N ARG A 62 3.68 -0.14 -0.63
CA ARG A 62 3.95 -1.57 -0.40
C ARG A 62 5.42 -1.89 -0.68
N GLN A 63 6.07 -2.64 0.19
CA GLN A 63 7.42 -3.13 -0.08
C GLN A 63 7.40 -4.57 -0.57
N GLU A 64 6.40 -5.33 -0.14
CA GLU A 64 6.10 -6.67 -0.61
C GLU A 64 5.82 -6.71 -2.12
N THR A 65 6.28 -7.78 -2.78
CA THR A 65 6.04 -8.02 -4.21
C THR A 65 4.55 -8.26 -4.43
N HIS A 66 3.96 -7.44 -5.28
CA HIS A 66 2.55 -7.54 -5.65
C HIS A 66 2.34 -7.19 -7.12
N LEU A 67 1.32 -7.80 -7.72
CA LEU A 67 1.02 -7.74 -9.15
C LEU A 67 -0.50 -7.74 -9.35
N PHE A 68 -0.91 -7.65 -10.61
CA PHE A 68 -2.29 -7.83 -11.03
C PHE A 68 -2.39 -8.96 -12.04
N ILE A 69 -3.30 -9.90 -11.82
CA ILE A 69 -3.65 -10.95 -12.79
C ILE A 69 -5.12 -10.77 -13.15
N ASN A 70 -5.41 -10.53 -14.43
CA ASN A 70 -6.76 -10.18 -14.91
C ASN A 70 -7.40 -9.01 -14.15
N GLY A 71 -6.59 -8.02 -13.75
CA GLY A 71 -7.05 -6.88 -12.95
C GLY A 71 -7.33 -7.21 -11.47
N GLN A 72 -7.12 -8.45 -11.02
CA GLN A 72 -7.17 -8.82 -9.60
C GLN A 72 -5.81 -8.65 -8.95
N ALA A 73 -5.77 -8.00 -7.79
CA ALA A 73 -4.52 -7.78 -7.07
C ALA A 73 -4.05 -9.07 -6.40
N VAL A 74 -2.78 -9.41 -6.57
CA VAL A 74 -2.12 -10.55 -5.93
C VAL A 74 -0.82 -10.12 -5.27
N HIS A 75 -0.35 -10.85 -4.26
CA HIS A 75 0.99 -10.66 -3.69
C HIS A 75 1.68 -11.99 -3.39
N VAL A 76 3.00 -11.97 -3.30
CA VAL A 76 3.78 -13.15 -2.92
C VAL A 76 3.65 -13.36 -1.40
N LYS A 77 3.15 -14.53 -0.99
CA LYS A 77 3.05 -14.92 0.41
C LYS A 77 4.45 -14.96 1.02
N THR A 78 4.65 -14.20 2.08
CA THR A 78 5.85 -14.24 2.92
C THR A 78 5.47 -13.97 4.35
N LYS A 79 6.30 -14.43 5.30
CA LYS A 79 6.09 -14.13 6.71
C LYS A 79 6.01 -12.61 6.90
N CYS A 80 4.90 -12.13 7.48
CA CYS A 80 4.65 -10.72 7.78
C CYS A 80 4.73 -9.75 6.58
N ASN A 81 4.58 -10.23 5.34
CA ASN A 81 4.81 -9.44 4.12
C ASN A 81 6.24 -8.87 4.00
N TRP A 82 7.24 -9.53 4.59
CA TRP A 82 8.63 -9.05 4.62
C TRP A 82 9.55 -9.65 3.54
N GLY A 83 8.99 -10.20 2.45
CA GLY A 83 9.76 -10.83 1.36
C GLY A 83 10.83 -9.96 0.69
N ASN A 84 10.79 -8.65 0.89
CA ASN A 84 11.73 -7.69 0.31
C ASN A 84 12.45 -6.86 1.39
N ILE A 85 12.58 -7.38 2.61
CA ILE A 85 13.46 -6.79 3.62
C ILE A 85 14.87 -6.61 3.06
N ASN A 86 15.50 -5.47 3.34
CA ASN A 86 16.84 -5.08 2.88
C ASN A 86 17.03 -4.94 1.36
N LYS A 87 15.97 -5.07 0.55
CA LYS A 87 16.04 -4.81 -0.89
C LYS A 87 15.82 -3.34 -1.21
N THR A 88 16.55 -2.86 -2.19
CA THR A 88 16.36 -1.54 -2.80
C THR A 88 15.09 -1.53 -3.67
N LEU A 89 14.60 -0.32 -3.99
CA LEU A 89 13.46 -0.17 -4.90
C LEU A 89 13.74 -0.78 -6.27
N GLU A 90 14.97 -0.64 -6.78
CA GLU A 90 15.35 -1.20 -8.08
C GLU A 90 15.28 -2.73 -8.07
N GLU A 91 15.79 -3.38 -7.03
CA GLU A 91 15.70 -4.84 -6.88
C GLU A 91 14.25 -5.33 -6.78
N ILE A 92 13.41 -4.60 -6.04
CA ILE A 92 11.98 -4.92 -5.91
C ILE A 92 11.30 -4.85 -7.29
N VAL A 93 11.51 -3.76 -8.02
CA VAL A 93 10.92 -3.55 -9.36
C VAL A 93 11.43 -4.59 -10.35
N ASN A 94 12.73 -4.90 -10.34
CA ASN A 94 13.32 -5.93 -11.19
C ASN A 94 12.74 -7.32 -10.88
N GLN A 95 12.52 -7.64 -9.61
CA GLN A 95 11.87 -8.89 -9.21
C GLN A 95 10.40 -8.95 -9.65
N GLU A 96 9.64 -7.87 -9.45
CA GLU A 96 8.25 -7.77 -9.90
C GLU A 96 8.14 -7.95 -11.42
N ASN A 97 9.00 -7.29 -12.20
CA ASN A 97 9.03 -7.41 -13.66
C ASN A 97 9.38 -8.84 -14.12
N LYS A 98 10.38 -9.48 -13.51
CA LYS A 98 10.71 -10.89 -13.82
C LYS A 98 9.53 -11.81 -13.53
N LEU A 99 8.86 -11.61 -12.39
CA LEU A 99 7.70 -12.40 -12.02
C LEU A 99 6.52 -12.22 -13.01
N VAL A 100 6.30 -11.00 -13.52
CA VAL A 100 5.32 -10.77 -14.59
C VAL A 100 5.64 -11.61 -15.83
N GLU A 101 6.88 -11.59 -16.30
CA GLU A 101 7.29 -12.35 -17.49
C GLU A 101 7.26 -13.87 -17.26
N GLU A 102 7.58 -14.34 -16.05
CA GLU A 102 7.41 -15.74 -15.65
C GLU A 102 5.93 -16.18 -15.71
N ILE A 103 5.02 -15.41 -15.10
CA ILE A 103 3.58 -15.77 -15.03
C ILE A 103 2.95 -15.77 -16.42
N LYS A 104 3.34 -14.86 -17.32
CA LYS A 104 2.83 -14.79 -18.70
C LYS A 104 3.09 -16.05 -19.54
N GLN A 105 4.02 -16.92 -19.13
CA GLN A 105 4.30 -18.18 -19.83
C GLN A 105 3.24 -19.27 -19.58
N PHE A 106 2.34 -19.04 -18.63
CA PHE A 106 1.31 -19.99 -18.23
C PHE A 106 -0.08 -19.51 -18.62
N ASN A 107 -0.95 -20.46 -19.00
CA ASN A 107 -2.37 -20.18 -19.25
C ASN A 107 -3.21 -20.20 -17.96
N THR A 108 -2.71 -20.85 -16.91
CA THR A 108 -3.38 -20.97 -15.61
C THR A 108 -2.35 -20.92 -14.48
N ILE A 109 -2.76 -20.41 -13.33
CA ILE A 109 -1.95 -20.35 -12.11
C ILE A 109 -2.79 -20.77 -10.90
N THR A 110 -2.14 -21.25 -9.85
CA THR A 110 -2.80 -21.46 -8.56
C THR A 110 -2.65 -20.19 -7.73
N LEU A 111 -3.76 -19.61 -7.29
CA LEU A 111 -3.81 -18.53 -6.30
C LEU A 111 -4.38 -19.06 -4.99
N TYR A 112 -4.06 -18.42 -3.88
CA TYR A 112 -4.60 -18.77 -2.56
C TYR A 112 -5.45 -17.62 -2.04
N LYS A 113 -6.66 -17.90 -1.55
CA LYS A 113 -7.51 -16.88 -0.91
C LYS A 113 -6.87 -16.41 0.39
N GLN A 114 -6.78 -15.10 0.59
CA GLN A 114 -6.12 -14.51 1.75
C GLN A 114 -6.71 -14.94 3.11
N ASP A 115 -8.02 -15.14 3.21
CA ASP A 115 -8.69 -15.41 4.49
C ASP A 115 -8.84 -16.91 4.80
N THR A 116 -8.89 -17.77 3.78
CA THR A 116 -9.16 -19.21 3.94
C THR A 116 -7.98 -20.11 3.55
N GLU A 117 -6.94 -19.53 2.95
CA GLU A 117 -5.83 -20.26 2.31
C GLU A 117 -6.28 -21.28 1.25
N GLU A 118 -7.53 -21.19 0.78
CA GLU A 118 -8.06 -22.09 -0.23
C GLU A 118 -7.37 -21.83 -1.56
N ALA A 119 -6.81 -22.90 -2.14
CA ALA A 119 -6.18 -22.87 -3.44
C ALA A 119 -7.24 -22.86 -4.56
N ILE A 120 -7.16 -21.88 -5.44
CA ILE A 120 -8.02 -21.74 -6.63
C ILE A 120 -7.17 -21.81 -7.89
N LYS A 121 -7.66 -22.54 -8.90
CA LYS A 121 -7.11 -22.47 -10.26
C LYS A 121 -7.66 -21.22 -10.93
N PHE A 122 -6.77 -20.34 -11.36
CA PHE A 122 -7.09 -19.05 -11.93
C PHE A 122 -6.55 -18.96 -13.37
N PRO A 123 -7.39 -18.66 -14.38
CA PRO A 123 -6.92 -18.48 -15.74
C PRO A 123 -6.09 -17.18 -15.86
N ILE A 124 -5.13 -17.15 -16.77
CA ILE A 124 -4.31 -15.96 -17.03
C ILE A 124 -4.66 -15.42 -18.42
N TYR A 125 -5.19 -14.20 -18.45
CA TYR A 125 -5.44 -13.42 -19.67
C TYR A 125 -4.56 -12.18 -19.73
N SER A 126 -4.19 -11.63 -18.56
CA SER A 126 -3.26 -10.50 -18.47
C SER A 126 -2.53 -10.50 -17.13
N VAL A 127 -1.29 -9.99 -17.13
CA VAL A 127 -0.46 -9.84 -15.95
C VAL A 127 0.24 -8.48 -16.01
N HIS A 128 0.14 -7.70 -14.95
CA HIS A 128 0.70 -6.35 -14.87
C HIS A 128 1.37 -6.12 -13.52
N THR A 129 2.44 -5.32 -13.51
CA THR A 129 2.83 -4.59 -12.30
C THR A 129 1.78 -3.53 -11.97
N GLU A 130 1.74 -3.05 -10.73
CA GLU A 130 0.82 -1.96 -10.38
C GLU A 130 1.09 -0.70 -11.21
N LYS A 131 2.38 -0.36 -11.43
CA LYS A 131 2.77 0.74 -12.30
C LYS A 131 2.14 0.63 -13.69
N GLN A 132 2.31 -0.53 -14.35
CA GLN A 132 1.74 -0.77 -15.68
C GLN A 132 0.21 -0.62 -15.69
N LEU A 133 -0.47 -1.17 -14.67
CA LEU A 133 -1.92 -1.09 -14.56
C LEU A 133 -2.40 0.36 -14.37
N VAL A 134 -1.78 1.09 -13.45
CA VAL A 134 -2.14 2.48 -13.12
C VAL A 134 -1.88 3.41 -14.30
N GLU A 135 -0.70 3.31 -14.92
CA GLU A 135 -0.32 4.13 -16.08
C GLU A 135 -1.17 3.83 -17.31
N SER A 136 -1.68 2.59 -17.48
CA SER A 136 -2.61 2.24 -18.57
C SER A 136 -3.92 3.05 -18.55
N LEU A 137 -4.27 3.62 -17.39
CA LEU A 137 -5.44 4.47 -17.20
C LEU A 137 -5.14 5.97 -17.27
N GLY A 138 -3.89 6.34 -17.59
CA GLY A 138 -3.41 7.72 -17.62
C GLY A 138 -3.26 8.35 -16.23
N ILE A 139 -3.05 7.53 -15.20
CA ILE A 139 -2.88 7.96 -13.81
C ILE A 139 -1.39 7.95 -13.48
N GLU A 140 -0.91 8.95 -12.73
CA GLU A 140 0.49 9.01 -12.30
C GLU A 140 0.74 8.01 -11.15
N TYR A 141 1.87 7.31 -11.20
CA TYR A 141 2.23 6.28 -10.23
C TYR A 141 3.57 6.58 -9.57
N VAL A 142 3.62 6.50 -8.24
CA VAL A 142 4.84 6.63 -7.45
C VAL A 142 4.92 5.50 -6.42
N ARG A 143 6.08 4.82 -6.38
CA ARG A 143 6.38 3.78 -5.40
C ARG A 143 7.25 4.33 -4.27
N LEU A 144 6.75 4.25 -3.04
CA LEU A 144 7.46 4.58 -1.80
C LEU A 144 7.48 3.35 -0.88
N PRO A 145 8.38 2.39 -1.10
CA PRO A 145 8.31 1.08 -0.44
C PRO A 145 8.54 1.22 1.06
N VAL A 146 7.57 0.74 1.86
CA VAL A 146 7.68 0.66 3.31
C VAL A 146 7.28 -0.74 3.76
N LEU A 147 8.18 -1.39 4.51
CA LEU A 147 7.92 -2.68 5.14
C LEU A 147 6.64 -2.63 5.96
N ASP A 148 5.87 -3.72 5.92
CA ASP A 148 4.68 -3.81 6.75
C ASP A 148 5.05 -3.75 8.24
N HIS A 149 4.15 -3.19 9.05
CA HIS A 149 4.35 -2.91 10.48
C HIS A 149 5.43 -1.88 10.85
N LYS A 150 6.32 -1.47 9.94
CA LYS A 150 7.39 -0.47 10.20
C LYS A 150 6.98 0.97 9.90
N HIS A 151 7.84 1.94 10.25
CA HIS A 151 7.75 3.34 9.81
C HIS A 151 8.62 3.56 8.56
N PRO A 152 8.40 4.62 7.76
CA PRO A 152 9.21 4.86 6.56
C PRO A 152 10.67 5.17 6.92
N SER A 153 11.60 4.82 6.02
CA SER A 153 13.01 5.20 6.12
C SER A 153 13.21 6.69 5.76
N SER A 154 14.37 7.25 6.12
CA SER A 154 14.71 8.65 5.84
C SER A 154 14.61 8.99 4.34
N ASP A 155 15.10 8.13 3.46
CA ASP A 155 15.06 8.34 2.00
C ASP A 155 13.64 8.37 1.46
N VAL A 156 12.77 7.51 2.00
CA VAL A 156 11.33 7.50 1.66
C VAL A 156 10.67 8.79 2.13
N VAL A 157 11.01 9.26 3.35
CA VAL A 157 10.50 10.51 3.90
C VAL A 157 10.92 11.71 3.05
N GLU A 158 12.16 11.77 2.59
CA GLU A 158 12.64 12.87 1.74
C GLU A 158 11.87 12.92 0.41
N LYS A 159 11.77 11.78 -0.28
CA LYS A 159 11.00 11.65 -1.53
C LYS A 159 9.54 12.04 -1.33
N PHE A 160 8.93 11.57 -0.24
CA PHE A 160 7.57 11.93 0.13
C PHE A 160 7.40 13.44 0.29
N VAL A 161 8.22 14.09 1.12
CA VAL A 161 8.09 15.54 1.41
C VAL A 161 8.25 16.35 0.12
N LYS A 162 9.24 16.00 -0.72
CA LYS A 162 9.44 16.66 -2.01
C LYS A 162 8.23 16.52 -2.93
N LEU A 163 7.60 15.35 -2.96
CA LEU A 163 6.42 15.10 -3.79
C LEU A 163 5.22 15.92 -3.28
N VAL A 164 4.88 15.81 -2.00
CA VAL A 164 3.62 16.36 -1.50
C VAL A 164 3.63 17.89 -1.43
N LYS A 165 4.78 18.53 -1.17
CA LYS A 165 4.89 20.00 -1.16
C LYS A 165 4.65 20.64 -2.54
N ASN A 166 4.94 19.91 -3.61
CA ASN A 166 4.89 20.45 -4.97
C ASN A 166 3.65 19.99 -5.75
N SER A 167 2.90 19.02 -5.23
CA SER A 167 1.75 18.45 -5.93
C SER A 167 0.51 19.35 -5.81
N LYS A 168 -0.12 19.64 -6.95
CA LYS A 168 -1.49 20.20 -7.03
C LYS A 168 -2.55 19.14 -7.34
N SER A 169 -2.12 17.90 -7.59
CA SER A 169 -2.98 16.77 -7.89
C SER A 169 -3.54 16.16 -6.61
N ILE A 170 -4.68 15.45 -6.72
CA ILE A 170 -5.16 14.62 -5.62
C ILE A 170 -4.13 13.53 -5.35
N ILE A 171 -3.77 13.29 -4.09
CA ILE A 171 -2.86 12.21 -3.71
C ILE A 171 -3.67 11.07 -3.11
N HIS A 172 -3.41 9.86 -3.60
CA HIS A 172 -4.05 8.65 -3.09
C HIS A 172 -3.00 7.66 -2.58
N PHE A 173 -2.94 7.50 -1.26
CA PHE A 173 -2.07 6.52 -0.63
C PHE A 173 -2.75 5.17 -0.53
N HIS A 174 -2.03 4.08 -0.79
CA HIS A 174 -2.53 2.77 -0.40
C HIS A 174 -1.42 1.87 0.14
N CYS A 175 -1.83 0.85 0.87
CA CYS A 175 -1.01 -0.27 1.26
C CYS A 175 -1.91 -1.52 1.24
N ALA A 176 -1.41 -2.69 1.62
CA ALA A 176 -2.21 -3.93 1.58
C ALA A 176 -3.60 -3.79 2.23
N ALA A 177 -3.69 -3.25 3.44
CA ALA A 177 -4.93 -3.19 4.23
C ALA A 177 -5.52 -1.78 4.43
N GLY A 178 -4.87 -0.73 3.95
CA GLY A 178 -5.32 0.67 4.12
C GLY A 178 -5.24 1.21 5.55
N LYS A 179 -4.43 0.56 6.38
CA LYS A 179 -4.33 0.78 7.84
C LYS A 179 -3.01 1.47 8.20
N GLY A 180 -2.02 0.73 8.71
CA GLY A 180 -0.83 1.30 9.35
C GLY A 180 -0.03 2.24 8.45
N ARG A 181 0.45 1.75 7.29
CA ARG A 181 1.24 2.55 6.34
C ARG A 181 0.43 3.72 5.80
N SER A 182 -0.76 3.47 5.25
CA SER A 182 -1.64 4.52 4.73
C SER A 182 -1.97 5.62 5.75
N THR A 183 -2.33 5.26 6.99
CA THR A 183 -2.65 6.25 8.03
C THR A 183 -1.41 7.03 8.46
N THR A 184 -0.23 6.38 8.50
CA THR A 184 1.04 7.07 8.76
C THR A 184 1.30 8.16 7.73
N PHE A 185 1.13 7.85 6.44
CA PHE A 185 1.37 8.80 5.35
C PHE A 185 0.30 9.89 5.27
N LEU A 186 -0.96 9.61 5.60
CA LEU A 186 -1.98 10.64 5.77
C LEU A 186 -1.63 11.62 6.91
N ALA A 187 -1.19 11.11 8.06
CA ALA A 187 -0.73 11.94 9.15
C ALA A 187 0.49 12.79 8.73
N MET A 188 1.47 12.20 8.05
CA MET A 188 2.61 12.95 7.50
C MET A 188 2.17 14.03 6.51
N TYR A 189 1.19 13.76 5.65
CA TYR A 189 0.64 14.73 4.71
C TYR A 189 0.01 15.92 5.45
N ASP A 190 -0.85 15.64 6.44
CA ASP A 190 -1.51 16.66 7.26
C ASP A 190 -0.48 17.46 8.07
N ILE A 191 0.59 16.83 8.55
CA ILE A 191 1.71 17.53 9.19
C ILE A 191 2.38 18.51 8.23
N VAL A 192 2.73 18.08 7.01
CA VAL A 192 3.43 18.95 6.05
C VAL A 192 2.58 20.16 5.64
N HIS A 193 1.25 20.01 5.59
CA HIS A 193 0.36 21.06 5.09
C HIS A 193 -0.28 21.91 6.20
N ASN A 194 -0.48 21.35 7.39
CA ASN A 194 -1.35 21.95 8.40
C ASN A 194 -0.71 22.03 9.80
N ALA A 195 0.53 21.59 10.03
CA ALA A 195 1.14 21.60 11.37
C ALA A 195 1.40 23.01 11.93
N VAL A 196 1.34 24.06 11.12
CA VAL A 196 1.38 25.45 11.59
C VAL A 196 0.06 25.84 12.29
N LEU A 197 -1.06 25.21 11.91
CA LEU A 197 -2.41 25.55 12.38
C LEU A 197 -3.00 24.48 13.31
N LYS A 198 -2.54 23.23 13.22
CA LYS A 198 -3.05 22.10 13.99
C LYS A 198 -1.95 21.53 14.86
N SER A 199 -2.29 21.30 16.14
CA SER A 199 -1.43 20.53 17.05
C SER A 199 -1.27 19.08 16.59
N TYR A 200 -0.20 18.43 17.06
CA TYR A 200 0.04 17.00 16.82
C TYR A 200 -1.17 16.14 17.18
N ASN A 201 -1.79 16.38 18.35
CA ASN A 201 -2.94 15.61 18.81
C ASN A 201 -4.15 15.79 17.88
N GLN A 202 -4.44 17.02 17.46
CA GLN A 202 -5.54 17.29 16.51
C GLN A 202 -5.34 16.58 15.18
N ILE A 203 -4.11 16.53 14.66
CA ILE A 203 -3.81 15.80 13.42
C ILE A 203 -4.07 14.30 13.61
N ILE A 204 -3.56 13.70 14.69
CA ILE A 204 -3.74 12.26 14.93
C ILE A 204 -5.21 11.90 15.17
N GLU A 205 -5.93 12.73 15.94
CA GLU A 205 -7.38 12.59 16.16
C GLU A 205 -8.17 12.68 14.86
N THR A 206 -7.81 13.62 13.97
CA THR A 206 -8.43 13.75 12.65
C THR A 206 -8.30 12.44 11.85
N GLN A 207 -7.11 11.82 11.88
CA GLN A 207 -6.92 10.54 11.18
C GLN A 207 -7.76 9.42 11.79
N LEU A 208 -7.91 9.38 13.12
CA LEU A 208 -8.74 8.40 13.80
C LEU A 208 -10.24 8.57 13.48
N LEU A 209 -10.74 9.81 13.52
CA LEU A 209 -12.14 10.13 13.24
C LEU A 209 -12.52 9.80 11.79
N ASN A 210 -11.58 9.91 10.85
CA ASN A 210 -11.78 9.55 9.45
C ASN A 210 -11.48 8.07 9.16
N HIS A 211 -11.70 7.18 10.13
CA HIS A 211 -11.53 5.72 10.01
C HIS A 211 -10.08 5.26 9.70
N GLY A 212 -9.08 6.10 9.98
CA GLY A 212 -7.69 5.71 10.02
C GLY A 212 -7.38 4.78 11.20
N SER A 213 -6.19 4.18 11.18
CA SER A 213 -5.72 3.39 12.34
C SER A 213 -5.37 4.30 13.51
N ASN A 214 -5.59 3.85 14.74
CA ASN A 214 -5.08 4.55 15.91
C ASN A 214 -3.54 4.45 15.93
N LEU A 215 -2.87 5.61 15.85
CA LEU A 215 -1.40 5.73 15.78
C LEU A 215 -0.74 5.90 17.16
N ILE A 216 -1.52 5.99 18.24
CA ILE A 216 -1.07 6.20 19.62
C ILE A 216 -1.29 4.95 20.46
N VAL A 217 -2.42 4.27 20.26
CA VAL A 217 -2.79 3.04 20.99
C VAL A 217 -3.03 1.92 19.98
N PRO A 218 -2.30 0.79 20.08
CA PRO A 218 -2.55 -0.34 19.19
C PRO A 218 -3.88 -0.99 19.57
N GLY A 219 -4.65 -1.40 18.56
CA GLY A 219 -5.89 -2.14 18.80
C GLY A 219 -5.62 -3.53 19.40
N ILE A 220 -6.43 -3.95 20.38
CA ILE A 220 -6.27 -5.25 21.08
C ILE A 220 -6.17 -6.44 20.10
N LYS A 221 -6.90 -6.39 18.99
CA LYS A 221 -6.89 -7.45 17.96
C LYS A 221 -5.51 -7.72 17.34
N TYR A 222 -4.59 -6.75 17.34
CA TYR A 222 -3.24 -6.96 16.79
C TYR A 222 -2.43 -7.96 17.61
N TYR A 223 -2.69 -8.06 18.92
CA TYR A 223 -2.04 -9.04 19.79
C TYR A 223 -2.57 -10.47 19.59
N LEU A 224 -3.78 -10.61 19.02
CA LEU A 224 -4.51 -11.87 18.98
C LEU A 224 -4.58 -12.50 17.59
N GLN A 225 -4.40 -11.72 16.52
CA GLN A 225 -4.77 -12.13 15.15
C GLN A 225 -3.72 -11.84 14.08
N ASP A 226 -2.53 -11.34 14.44
CA ASP A 226 -1.50 -10.92 13.47
C ASP A 226 -0.34 -11.92 13.34
N GLU A 227 -0.57 -13.21 13.69
CA GLU A 227 0.41 -14.32 13.54
C GLU A 227 1.83 -14.03 14.08
N GLY A 228 1.96 -13.17 15.10
CA GLY A 228 3.24 -12.74 15.67
C GLY A 228 4.02 -11.73 14.82
N CYS A 229 3.39 -11.11 13.82
CA CYS A 229 3.95 -10.04 13.00
C CYS A 229 3.85 -8.65 13.64
N PHE A 230 2.86 -8.46 14.53
CA PHE A 230 2.78 -7.25 15.34
C PHE A 230 3.87 -7.26 16.42
N ASP A 231 4.66 -6.19 16.45
CA ASP A 231 5.62 -5.92 17.50
C ASP A 231 5.35 -4.54 18.13
N MET A 232 5.34 -4.50 19.46
CA MET A 232 5.05 -3.27 20.21
C MET A 232 6.17 -2.24 20.06
N ASN A 233 7.43 -2.65 19.92
CA ASN A 233 8.54 -1.72 19.73
C ASN A 233 8.44 -1.03 18.37
N ASP A 234 8.06 -1.75 17.32
CA ASP A 234 7.79 -1.17 16.00
C ASP A 234 6.63 -0.19 16.01
N PHE A 235 5.55 -0.53 16.71
CA PHE A 235 4.43 0.38 16.91
C PHE A 235 4.88 1.68 17.60
N LEU A 236 5.59 1.56 18.73
CA LEU A 236 6.12 2.71 19.47
C LEU A 236 7.16 3.50 18.66
N ALA A 237 7.96 2.83 17.83
CA ALA A 237 8.91 3.48 16.93
C ALA A 237 8.19 4.34 15.90
N ARG A 238 7.07 3.85 15.31
CA ARG A 238 6.22 4.64 14.41
C ARG A 238 5.62 5.85 15.13
N THR A 239 5.11 5.69 16.35
CA THR A 239 4.57 6.82 17.14
C THR A 239 5.65 7.87 17.41
N ARG A 240 6.86 7.44 17.82
CA ARG A 240 8.01 8.34 18.03
C ARG A 240 8.43 9.04 16.73
N PHE A 241 8.46 8.29 15.63
CA PHE A 241 8.76 8.83 14.30
C PHE A 241 7.81 9.97 13.94
N LEU A 242 6.49 9.77 14.05
CA LEU A 242 5.51 10.81 13.71
C LEU A 242 5.63 12.05 14.60
N LYS A 243 5.90 11.87 15.90
CA LYS A 243 6.12 13.00 16.81
C LYS A 243 7.37 13.81 16.44
N ASN A 244 8.46 13.13 16.05
CA ASN A 244 9.67 13.80 15.59
C ASN A 244 9.48 14.47 14.22
N PHE A 245 8.73 13.83 13.32
CA PHE A 245 8.35 14.40 12.03
C PHE A 245 7.53 15.68 12.23
N TYR A 246 6.53 15.68 13.13
CA TYR A 246 5.78 16.88 13.50
C TYR A 246 6.70 18.01 13.96
N LYS A 247 7.58 17.75 14.94
CA LYS A 247 8.53 18.77 15.45
C LYS A 247 9.39 19.39 14.35
N LYS A 248 9.78 18.58 13.34
CA LYS A 248 10.60 19.04 12.22
C LYS A 248 9.82 19.96 11.28
N TYR A 249 8.54 19.70 11.04
CA TYR A 249 7.75 20.40 10.02
C TYR A 249 6.70 21.38 10.59
N SER A 250 6.53 21.47 11.90
CA SER A 250 5.59 22.41 12.56
C SER A 250 6.05 23.87 12.56
N HIS A 251 7.27 24.15 12.09
CA HIS A 251 7.86 25.49 12.11
C HIS A 251 8.37 25.97 10.74
N ILE A 252 8.16 25.19 9.68
CA ILE A 252 8.70 25.48 8.35
C ILE A 252 7.57 26.00 7.46
N LEU A 253 7.58 27.31 7.22
CA LEU A 253 6.79 27.99 6.18
C LEU A 253 7.33 27.67 4.79
#